data_AF-A0A8H8J303-F1
#
_entry.id   AF-A0A8H8J303-F1
#
_cell.length_a   1.000
_cell.length_b   1.000
_cell.length_c   1.000
_cell.angle_alpha   90.00
_cell.angle_beta   90.00
_cell.angle_gamma   90.00
#
_symmetry.space_group_name_H-M   'P 1'
#
loop_
_entity.id
_entity.type
_entity.pdbx_description
1 polymer ?
#
loop_
_entity_poly.entity_id
_entity_poly.type
_entity_poly.pdbx_seq_one_letter_code
_entity_poly.pdbx_strand_id
1 'polypeptide(L)'
;MGSSLHSPPGEHPGFYRAIDLIEELSPPITGELGDILLGSPSLALLATQHVKVTELNAAISRLNAAVKAPEQLTRRSQRLAKLGSLLRLRYQHHSEQSDIAAAIDYLNQAFELTPKNDPNMVIYADCLVDSLYARYERTGNIININRAIDVLNQAVQSVLTESRKLWICLTRLGLLFLTRHTQTESFEDADMGTDYLRQALVHCPENNPRRHVIFKGLGELYRSRFDHSSKLDDLEASIVYHQMLLKCLPDQSVSRGLCLSDCGKLYYRRSKELQGAPYSMAEASYFARAIPLLNASPRLQMVSYDEWTEILFEMNDSAPLEAFDQAMKVVQQAASLGCVTVQQRRSMTRLLIDPPWRLPQQSSLVNIVWH
;
A
#
# COMPACT_ATOMS: atom_id res chain seq x y z
N MET A 1 20.72 46.25 -16.79
CA MET A 1 20.73 45.31 -15.66
C MET A 1 19.46 45.54 -14.86
N GLY A 2 18.73 44.47 -14.52
CA GLY A 2 17.61 44.51 -13.57
C GLY A 2 16.22 44.37 -14.18
N SER A 3 15.88 43.15 -14.61
CA SER A 3 14.54 42.67 -14.96
C SER A 3 13.72 42.30 -13.71
N SER A 4 12.44 42.68 -13.68
CA SER A 4 11.41 41.91 -12.95
C SER A 4 10.04 42.12 -13.59
N LEU A 5 9.53 41.06 -14.23
CA LEU A 5 8.21 40.95 -14.83
C LEU A 5 7.19 40.45 -13.79
N HIS A 6 5.94 40.85 -14.01
CA HIS A 6 4.71 40.54 -13.29
C HIS A 6 4.52 39.11 -12.78
N SER A 7 3.85 39.00 -11.61
CA SER A 7 2.56 38.29 -11.43
C SER A 7 1.92 38.63 -10.06
N PRO A 8 0.62 39.00 -10.02
CA PRO A 8 -0.28 38.73 -8.88
C PRO A 8 -1.55 37.97 -9.38
N PRO A 9 -2.61 37.79 -8.57
CA PRO A 9 -2.77 36.95 -7.38
C PRO A 9 -3.86 35.86 -7.62
N GLY A 10 -3.88 34.79 -6.82
CA GLY A 10 -5.00 33.84 -6.90
C GLY A 10 -4.84 32.56 -6.08
N GLU A 11 -4.81 32.67 -4.75
CA GLU A 11 -5.01 31.51 -3.88
C GLU A 11 -5.96 31.84 -2.72
N HIS A 12 -7.19 31.34 -2.85
CA HIS A 12 -8.18 31.06 -1.79
C HIS A 12 -9.29 30.21 -2.46
N PRO A 13 -10.15 29.45 -1.74
CA PRO A 13 -10.09 28.92 -0.38
C PRO A 13 -10.63 27.46 -0.30
N GLY A 14 -9.78 26.48 -0.01
CA GLY A 14 -10.21 25.08 0.24
C GLY A 14 -9.61 24.42 1.48
N PHE A 15 -8.64 25.09 2.12
CA PHE A 15 -7.79 24.52 3.17
C PHE A 15 -8.28 24.81 4.61
N TYR A 16 -9.30 25.67 4.77
CA TYR A 16 -9.74 26.20 6.07
C TYR A 16 -11.17 25.84 6.48
N ARG A 17 -11.66 24.62 6.23
CA ARG A 17 -12.97 24.19 6.81
C ARG A 17 -12.99 22.84 7.50
N ALA A 18 -11.84 22.19 7.67
CA ALA A 18 -11.69 21.03 8.55
C ALA A 18 -10.96 21.35 9.87
N ILE A 19 -10.35 22.54 9.97
CA ILE A 19 -9.64 23.02 11.17
C ILE A 19 -10.62 23.65 12.17
N ASP A 20 -11.69 24.30 11.70
CA ASP A 20 -12.62 25.06 12.55
C ASP A 20 -13.57 24.21 13.41
N LEU A 21 -13.56 22.87 13.31
CA LEU A 21 -14.38 22.00 14.16
C LEU A 21 -13.59 21.31 15.29
N ILE A 22 -12.27 21.54 15.38
CA ILE A 22 -11.37 20.85 16.32
C ILE A 22 -10.89 21.79 17.46
N GLU A 23 -11.11 23.11 17.36
CA GLU A 23 -10.62 24.07 18.35
C GLU A 23 -11.51 24.36 19.57
N GLU A 24 -12.73 23.81 19.68
CA GLU A 24 -13.68 24.27 20.73
C GLU A 24 -13.71 23.52 22.08
N LEU A 25 -12.73 22.65 22.39
CA LEU A 25 -12.56 22.10 23.74
C LEU A 25 -11.07 22.04 24.17
N SER A 26 -10.55 23.19 24.65
CA SER A 26 -9.34 23.50 25.46
C SER A 26 -8.25 22.44 25.78
N PRO A 27 -7.01 22.86 26.13
CA PRO A 27 -6.04 23.81 25.53
C PRO A 27 -4.75 23.04 25.07
N PRO A 28 -3.66 23.70 24.60
CA PRO A 28 -2.89 23.21 23.47
C PRO A 28 -1.89 22.11 23.85
N ILE A 29 -1.97 20.97 23.16
CA ILE A 29 -0.82 20.09 22.99
C ILE A 29 0.00 20.72 21.86
N THR A 30 0.81 21.73 22.19
CA THR A 30 1.77 22.32 21.26
C THR A 30 2.87 21.31 20.96
N GLY A 31 3.06 21.02 19.67
CA GLY A 31 4.16 20.21 19.15
C GLY A 31 3.68 19.15 18.18
N GLU A 32 4.55 18.77 17.24
CA GLU A 32 4.38 17.84 16.09
C GLU A 32 3.54 16.56 16.35
N LEU A 33 3.30 16.20 17.61
CA LEU A 33 2.40 15.13 18.05
C LEU A 33 0.90 15.43 17.90
N GLY A 34 0.48 16.69 17.79
CA GLY A 34 -0.93 17.06 17.54
C GLY A 34 -1.39 16.68 16.13
N ASP A 35 -0.52 16.90 15.13
CA ASP A 35 -0.76 16.59 13.72
C ASP A 35 -0.69 15.08 13.42
N ILE A 36 0.07 14.32 14.23
CA ILE A 36 0.23 12.86 14.13
C ILE A 36 -1.08 12.09 14.45
N LEU A 37 -2.04 12.71 15.15
CA LEU A 37 -3.15 11.98 15.78
C LEU A 37 -4.54 12.24 15.23
N LEU A 38 -4.75 13.23 14.35
CA LEU A 38 -6.10 13.58 13.87
C LEU A 38 -6.30 13.55 12.35
N GLY A 39 -5.31 13.19 11.55
CA GLY A 39 -5.45 13.25 10.09
C GLY A 39 -4.86 12.06 9.34
N SER A 40 -5.60 10.95 9.21
CA SER A 40 -5.32 9.84 8.26
C SER A 40 -3.96 9.10 8.39
N PRO A 41 -3.90 7.76 8.21
CA PRO A 41 -2.66 6.96 8.34
C PRO A 41 -1.49 7.42 7.45
N SER A 42 -1.78 8.18 6.41
CA SER A 42 -0.83 8.78 5.48
C SER A 42 0.06 9.88 6.09
N LEU A 43 -0.38 10.58 7.16
CA LEU A 43 0.49 11.56 7.87
C LEU A 43 1.48 10.87 8.83
N ALA A 44 1.14 9.68 9.32
CA ALA A 44 2.08 8.87 10.10
C ALA A 44 3.30 8.46 9.27
N LEU A 45 3.16 8.34 7.94
CA LEU A 45 4.25 8.00 7.04
C LEU A 45 5.28 9.13 6.89
N LEU A 46 4.86 10.40 6.91
CA LEU A 46 5.78 11.56 6.88
C LEU A 46 6.47 11.79 8.24
N ALA A 47 5.86 11.38 9.35
CA ALA A 47 6.47 11.45 10.67
C ALA A 47 7.58 10.39 10.90
N THR A 48 7.69 9.37 10.04
CA THR A 48 8.60 8.21 10.22
C THR A 48 10.09 8.55 10.26
N GLN A 49 10.52 9.72 9.80
CA GLN A 49 11.94 10.10 9.78
C GLN A 49 12.39 10.89 11.02
N HIS A 50 11.47 11.41 11.85
CA HIS A 50 11.82 12.37 12.91
C HIS A 50 11.27 12.08 14.32
N VAL A 51 10.43 11.05 14.51
CA VAL A 51 9.97 10.71 15.86
C VAL A 51 11.13 10.13 16.69
N LYS A 52 11.61 10.90 17.68
CA LYS A 52 12.60 10.40 18.63
C LYS A 52 11.98 9.28 19.45
N VAL A 53 12.62 8.10 19.44
CA VAL A 53 12.20 6.91 20.20
C VAL A 53 11.96 7.21 21.69
N THR A 54 12.71 8.17 22.26
CA THR A 54 12.55 8.63 23.64
C THR A 54 11.22 9.34 23.89
N GLU A 55 10.77 10.18 22.95
CA GLU A 55 9.49 10.89 23.02
C GLU A 55 8.32 9.91 22.84
N LEU A 56 8.47 8.94 21.93
CA LEU A 56 7.51 7.85 21.73
C LEU A 56 7.32 7.01 23.00
N ASN A 57 8.41 6.60 23.64
CA ASN A 57 8.37 5.83 24.89
C ASN A 57 7.74 6.63 26.04
N ALA A 58 8.06 7.93 26.14
CA ALA A 58 7.46 8.80 27.14
C ALA A 58 5.95 8.97 26.92
N ALA A 59 5.50 9.11 25.67
CA ALA A 59 4.08 9.18 25.33
C ALA A 59 3.33 7.88 25.68
N ILE A 60 3.90 6.72 25.34
CA ILE A 60 3.35 5.40 25.68
C ILE A 60 3.21 5.24 27.20
N SER A 61 4.22 5.66 27.98
CA SER A 61 4.17 5.58 29.45
C SER A 61 3.04 6.45 30.04
N ARG A 62 2.90 7.70 29.58
CA ARG A 62 1.82 8.60 30.03
C ARG A 62 0.43 8.06 29.71
N LEU A 63 0.23 7.54 28.50
CA LEU A 63 -1.07 6.99 28.10
C LEU A 63 -1.40 5.69 28.83
N ASN A 64 -0.41 4.83 29.09
CA ASN A 64 -0.60 3.64 29.92
C ASN A 64 -1.08 3.99 31.34
N ALA A 65 -0.56 5.07 31.93
CA ALA A 65 -1.06 5.57 33.22
C ALA A 65 -2.48 6.12 33.09
N ALA A 66 -2.76 6.90 32.04
CA ALA A 66 -4.06 7.53 31.82
C ALA A 66 -5.21 6.55 31.52
N VAL A 67 -4.93 5.38 30.94
CA VAL A 67 -5.93 4.32 30.67
C VAL A 67 -6.38 3.61 31.96
N LYS A 68 -5.55 3.62 33.01
CA LYS A 68 -5.86 2.98 34.31
C LYS A 68 -6.77 3.82 35.20
N ALA A 69 -6.96 5.11 34.88
CA ALA A 69 -7.85 5.98 35.63
C ALA A 69 -9.34 5.67 35.33
N PRO A 70 -10.24 5.69 36.33
CA PRO A 70 -11.68 5.54 36.10
C PRO A 70 -12.22 6.78 35.38
N GLU A 71 -12.67 6.62 34.13
CA GLU A 71 -13.20 7.71 33.30
C GLU A 71 -14.41 7.28 32.45
N GLN A 72 -15.14 8.27 31.94
CA GLN A 72 -16.21 8.13 30.93
C GLN A 72 -15.76 7.25 29.75
N LEU A 73 -16.66 6.35 29.30
CA LEU A 73 -16.38 5.31 28.30
C LEU A 73 -15.80 5.87 26.97
N THR A 74 -16.32 7.00 26.47
CA THR A 74 -15.86 7.61 25.21
C THR A 74 -14.43 8.14 25.30
N ARG A 75 -14.03 8.71 26.45
CA ARG A 75 -12.65 9.17 26.65
C ARG A 75 -11.69 8.00 26.82
N ARG A 76 -12.20 6.89 27.36
CA ARG A 76 -11.45 5.63 27.50
C ARG A 76 -11.14 4.99 26.14
N SER A 77 -12.13 4.87 25.24
CA SER A 77 -11.92 4.27 23.91
C SER A 77 -10.90 5.07 23.07
N GLN A 78 -10.98 6.40 23.09
CA GLN A 78 -10.01 7.28 22.43
C GLN A 78 -8.58 7.08 22.93
N ARG A 79 -8.37 7.02 24.25
CA ARG A 79 -7.03 6.80 24.83
C ARG A 79 -6.48 5.42 24.51
N LEU A 80 -7.33 4.40 24.56
CA LEU A 80 -6.97 3.04 24.18
C LEU A 80 -6.53 2.97 22.72
N ALA A 81 -7.29 3.58 21.81
CA ALA A 81 -6.94 3.62 20.39
C ALA A 81 -5.63 4.37 20.13
N LYS A 82 -5.43 5.51 20.82
CA LYS A 82 -4.19 6.28 20.74
C LYS A 82 -2.99 5.50 21.27
N LEU A 83 -3.13 4.82 22.40
CA LEU A 83 -2.08 3.97 22.96
C LEU A 83 -1.73 2.81 22.02
N GLY A 84 -2.73 2.12 21.48
CA GLY A 84 -2.51 1.03 20.53
C GLY A 84 -1.81 1.49 19.24
N SER A 85 -2.18 2.67 18.74
CA SER A 85 -1.54 3.27 17.56
C SER A 85 -0.05 3.58 17.79
N LEU A 86 0.32 4.11 18.96
CA LEU A 86 1.72 4.37 19.30
C LEU A 86 2.53 3.08 19.49
N LEU A 87 1.93 2.04 20.06
CA LEU A 87 2.57 0.73 20.20
C LEU A 87 2.80 0.07 18.82
N ARG A 88 1.85 0.16 17.90
CA ARG A 88 2.04 -0.26 16.50
C ARG A 88 3.19 0.52 15.83
N LEU A 89 3.25 1.84 16.03
CA LEU A 89 4.34 2.66 15.49
C LEU A 89 5.69 2.21 16.05
N ARG A 90 5.79 1.96 17.37
CA ARG A 90 7.02 1.44 17.98
C ARG A 90 7.39 0.06 17.44
N TYR A 91 6.41 -0.81 17.23
CA TYR A 91 6.61 -2.10 16.57
C TYR A 91 7.18 -1.98 15.16
N GLN A 92 6.73 -1.01 14.36
CA GLN A 92 7.27 -0.80 13.01
C GLN A 92 8.77 -0.45 13.04
N HIS A 93 9.23 0.27 14.07
CA HIS A 93 10.65 0.64 14.22
C HIS A 93 11.51 -0.45 14.86
N HIS A 94 10.98 -1.25 15.80
CA HIS A 94 11.79 -2.15 16.64
C HIS A 94 11.41 -3.63 16.53
N SER A 95 10.30 -3.94 15.86
CA SER A 95 9.78 -5.31 15.67
C SER A 95 9.56 -6.09 16.97
N GLU A 96 9.30 -5.39 18.10
CA GLU A 96 9.04 -6.03 19.40
C GLU A 96 7.65 -6.69 19.43
N GLN A 97 7.61 -8.01 19.51
CA GLN A 97 6.36 -8.77 19.41
C GLN A 97 5.34 -8.44 20.54
N SER A 98 5.82 -8.01 21.70
CA SER A 98 4.99 -7.53 22.81
C SER A 98 4.19 -6.28 22.45
N ASP A 99 4.76 -5.40 21.62
CA ASP A 99 4.13 -4.13 21.25
C ASP A 99 2.95 -4.34 20.32
N ILE A 100 3.11 -5.19 19.29
CA ILE A 100 2.02 -5.45 18.36
C ILE A 100 0.88 -6.24 19.03
N ALA A 101 1.20 -7.13 19.98
CA ALA A 101 0.19 -7.82 20.78
C ALA A 101 -0.60 -6.81 21.64
N ALA A 102 0.09 -5.96 22.40
CA ALA A 102 -0.55 -4.93 23.21
C ALA A 102 -1.33 -3.91 22.36
N ALA A 103 -0.83 -3.56 21.17
CA ALA A 103 -1.53 -2.68 20.24
C ALA A 103 -2.88 -3.26 19.83
N ILE A 104 -2.88 -4.53 19.41
CA ILE A 104 -4.11 -5.26 19.04
C ILE A 104 -5.07 -5.32 20.22
N ASP A 105 -4.59 -5.62 21.43
CA ASP A 105 -5.44 -5.74 22.62
C ASP A 105 -6.10 -4.40 23.00
N TYR A 106 -5.35 -3.30 22.98
CA TYR A 106 -5.92 -1.98 23.28
C TYR A 106 -6.85 -1.48 22.17
N LEU A 107 -6.54 -1.75 20.91
CA LEU A 107 -7.40 -1.38 19.79
C LEU A 107 -8.70 -2.20 19.75
N ASN A 108 -8.64 -3.49 20.11
CA ASN A 108 -9.83 -4.32 20.31
C ASN A 108 -10.72 -3.73 21.41
N GLN A 109 -10.16 -3.39 22.58
CA GLN A 109 -10.93 -2.75 23.65
C GLN A 109 -11.52 -1.40 23.22
N ALA A 110 -10.77 -0.58 22.47
CA ALA A 110 -11.29 0.67 21.95
C ALA A 110 -12.48 0.44 21.00
N PHE A 111 -12.37 -0.54 20.11
CA PHE A 111 -13.41 -0.91 19.17
C PHE A 111 -14.66 -1.45 19.88
N GLU A 112 -14.52 -2.36 20.85
CA GLU A 112 -15.64 -2.93 21.61
C GLU A 112 -16.36 -1.92 22.50
N LEU A 113 -15.63 -0.92 23.04
CA LEU A 113 -16.22 0.15 23.86
C LEU A 113 -16.93 1.23 23.04
N THR A 114 -16.79 1.21 21.73
CA THR A 114 -17.37 2.25 20.85
C THR A 114 -18.84 1.93 20.55
N PRO A 115 -19.78 2.85 20.83
CA PRO A 115 -21.19 2.62 20.55
C PRO A 115 -21.46 2.33 19.07
N LYS A 116 -22.47 1.51 18.79
CA LYS A 116 -22.98 1.34 17.43
C LYS A 116 -23.39 2.70 16.86
N ASN A 117 -23.02 2.97 15.61
CA ASN A 117 -23.23 4.23 14.88
C ASN A 117 -22.31 5.39 15.31
N ASP A 118 -21.34 5.19 16.20
CA ASP A 118 -20.31 6.21 16.45
C ASP A 118 -19.37 6.30 15.23
N PRO A 119 -19.16 7.49 14.64
CA PRO A 119 -18.24 7.69 13.52
C PRO A 119 -16.80 7.22 13.78
N ASN A 120 -16.36 7.17 15.04
CA ASN A 120 -15.04 6.70 15.43
C ASN A 120 -14.87 5.18 15.28
N MET A 121 -15.96 4.40 15.18
CA MET A 121 -15.90 2.95 15.02
C MET A 121 -15.10 2.55 13.77
N VAL A 122 -15.25 3.30 12.67
CA VAL A 122 -14.46 3.11 11.44
C VAL A 122 -12.99 3.38 11.68
N ILE A 123 -12.67 4.45 12.42
CA ILE A 123 -11.29 4.85 12.68
C ILE A 123 -10.59 3.78 13.53
N TYR A 124 -11.25 3.26 14.56
CA TYR A 124 -10.66 2.22 15.42
C TYR A 124 -10.57 0.88 14.72
N ALA A 125 -11.56 0.53 13.88
CA ALA A 125 -11.48 -0.62 12.99
C ALA A 125 -10.26 -0.52 12.06
N ASP A 126 -10.05 0.64 11.43
CA ASP A 126 -8.91 0.92 10.54
C ASP A 126 -7.57 0.67 11.25
N CYS A 127 -7.38 1.25 12.44
CA CYS A 127 -6.17 1.06 13.25
C CYS A 127 -5.97 -0.39 13.72
N LEU A 128 -7.05 -1.06 14.12
CA LEU A 128 -7.02 -2.47 14.53
C LEU A 128 -6.63 -3.37 13.35
N VAL A 129 -7.25 -3.18 12.20
CA VAL A 129 -6.95 -3.91 10.95
C VAL A 129 -5.49 -3.74 10.57
N ASP A 130 -4.94 -2.52 10.65
CA ASP A 130 -3.53 -2.32 10.34
C ASP A 130 -2.60 -3.07 11.31
N SER A 131 -2.97 -3.13 12.59
CA SER A 131 -2.17 -3.84 13.59
C SER A 131 -2.22 -5.36 13.37
N LEU A 132 -3.40 -5.88 13.00
CA LEU A 132 -3.58 -7.28 12.61
C LEU A 132 -2.81 -7.60 11.33
N TYR A 133 -2.87 -6.72 10.33
CA TYR A 133 -2.15 -6.88 9.07
C TYR A 133 -0.63 -6.83 9.26
N ALA A 134 -0.11 -5.87 10.03
CA ALA A 134 1.32 -5.79 10.35
C ALA A 134 1.82 -7.05 11.08
N ARG A 135 1.00 -7.63 11.97
CA ARG A 135 1.33 -8.91 12.61
C ARG A 135 1.28 -10.08 11.62
N TYR A 136 0.32 -10.08 10.70
CA TYR A 136 0.24 -11.07 9.62
C TYR A 136 1.50 -11.03 8.75
N GLU A 137 1.95 -9.85 8.30
CA GLU A 137 3.14 -9.72 7.45
C GLU A 137 4.40 -10.33 8.06
N ARG A 138 4.52 -10.29 9.39
CA ARG A 138 5.66 -10.86 10.10
C ARG A 138 5.51 -12.33 10.45
N THR A 139 4.29 -12.83 10.60
CA THR A 139 4.04 -14.19 11.10
C THR A 139 3.51 -15.15 10.04
N GLY A 140 2.99 -14.64 8.92
CA GLY A 140 2.22 -15.41 7.94
C GLY A 140 0.91 -15.97 8.49
N ASN A 141 0.51 -15.63 9.73
CA ASN A 141 -0.63 -16.26 10.36
C ASN A 141 -1.95 -15.64 9.87
N ILE A 142 -2.63 -16.39 9.00
CA ILE A 142 -3.88 -16.02 8.32
C ILE A 142 -5.03 -15.69 9.29
N ILE A 143 -4.98 -16.16 10.55
CA ILE A 143 -5.99 -15.83 11.57
C ILE A 143 -6.09 -14.32 11.78
N ASN A 144 -4.99 -13.58 11.64
CA ASN A 144 -5.03 -12.11 11.74
C ASN A 144 -5.80 -11.48 10.58
N ILE A 145 -5.71 -12.03 9.37
CA ILE A 145 -6.48 -11.57 8.21
C ILE A 145 -7.97 -11.87 8.40
N ASN A 146 -8.32 -13.08 8.86
CA ASN A 146 -9.70 -13.43 9.19
C ASN A 146 -10.30 -12.47 10.22
N ARG A 147 -9.55 -12.19 11.30
CA ARG A 147 -9.97 -11.23 12.33
C ARG A 147 -10.13 -9.82 11.76
N ALA A 148 -9.25 -9.39 10.86
CA ALA A 148 -9.34 -8.07 10.23
C ALA A 148 -10.60 -7.94 9.34
N ILE A 149 -10.95 -9.01 8.61
CA ILE A 149 -12.19 -9.09 7.83
C ILE A 149 -13.41 -8.97 8.75
N ASP A 150 -13.44 -9.70 9.87
CA ASP A 150 -14.54 -9.64 10.84
C ASP A 150 -14.74 -8.23 11.42
N VAL A 151 -13.65 -7.56 11.77
CA VAL A 151 -13.66 -6.19 12.30
C VAL A 151 -14.23 -5.20 11.28
N LEU A 152 -13.80 -5.27 10.02
CA LEU A 152 -14.32 -4.38 8.98
C LEU A 152 -15.77 -4.69 8.61
N ASN A 153 -16.19 -5.96 8.60
CA ASN A 153 -17.59 -6.32 8.38
C ASN A 153 -18.49 -5.72 9.47
N GLN A 154 -18.07 -5.79 10.73
CA GLN A 154 -18.78 -5.15 11.84
C GLN A 154 -18.81 -3.62 11.68
N ALA A 155 -17.69 -3.01 11.29
CA ALA A 155 -17.63 -1.57 11.03
C ALA A 155 -18.57 -1.16 9.89
N VAL A 156 -18.59 -1.88 8.77
CA VAL A 156 -19.48 -1.61 7.63
C VAL A 156 -20.96 -1.73 8.02
N GLN A 157 -21.33 -2.75 8.81
CA GLN A 157 -22.71 -2.91 9.31
C GLN A 157 -23.14 -1.77 10.25
N SER A 158 -22.19 -1.17 10.97
CA SER A 158 -22.45 -0.06 11.90
C SER A 158 -22.47 1.33 11.23
N VAL A 159 -21.91 1.43 10.02
CA VAL A 159 -21.83 2.68 9.27
C VAL A 159 -23.11 2.81 8.45
N LEU A 160 -23.79 3.95 8.59
CA LEU A 160 -24.91 4.29 7.71
C LEU A 160 -24.41 4.21 6.25
N THR A 161 -25.17 3.50 5.41
CA THR A 161 -24.87 3.21 3.99
C THR A 161 -24.58 4.45 3.16
N GLU A 162 -24.90 5.64 3.67
CA GLU A 162 -24.68 6.96 3.06
C GLU A 162 -23.38 7.67 3.51
N SER A 163 -22.55 7.03 4.34
CA SER A 163 -21.29 7.64 4.77
C SER A 163 -20.32 7.86 3.61
N ARG A 164 -19.85 9.09 3.44
CA ARG A 164 -18.84 9.49 2.44
C ARG A 164 -17.51 8.70 2.55
N LYS A 165 -17.32 7.93 3.63
CA LYS A 165 -16.13 7.11 3.89
C LYS A 165 -16.35 5.61 3.68
N LEU A 166 -17.56 5.15 3.31
CA LEU A 166 -17.87 3.72 3.13
C LEU A 166 -16.91 3.05 2.13
N TRP A 167 -16.57 3.73 1.04
CA TRP A 167 -15.62 3.22 0.05
C TRP A 167 -14.24 2.86 0.64
N ILE A 168 -13.80 3.50 1.72
CA ILE A 168 -12.52 3.17 2.39
C ILE A 168 -12.60 1.78 3.02
N CYS A 169 -13.66 1.51 3.77
CA CYS A 169 -13.89 0.21 4.40
C CYS A 169 -14.04 -0.90 3.35
N LEU A 170 -14.83 -0.64 2.30
CA LEU A 170 -15.01 -1.58 1.19
C LEU A 170 -13.69 -1.84 0.44
N THR A 171 -12.87 -0.81 0.23
CA THR A 171 -11.54 -0.97 -0.38
C THR A 171 -10.68 -1.88 0.48
N ARG A 172 -10.63 -1.63 1.80
CA ARG A 172 -9.85 -2.46 2.73
C ARG A 172 -10.34 -3.91 2.80
N LEU A 173 -11.65 -4.14 2.83
CA LEU A 173 -12.21 -5.48 2.76
C LEU A 173 -11.74 -6.20 1.49
N GLY A 174 -11.88 -5.55 0.33
CA GLY A 174 -11.44 -6.10 -0.94
C GLY A 174 -9.97 -6.54 -0.94
N LEU A 175 -9.10 -5.73 -0.35
CA LEU A 175 -7.65 -6.01 -0.24
C LEU A 175 -7.31 -7.13 0.76
N LEU A 176 -8.06 -7.25 1.87
CA LEU A 176 -7.90 -8.37 2.80
C LEU A 176 -8.34 -9.69 2.16
N PHE A 177 -9.44 -9.66 1.40
CA PHE A 177 -9.89 -10.82 0.61
C PHE A 177 -8.88 -11.20 -0.47
N LEU A 178 -8.30 -10.23 -1.17
CA LEU A 178 -7.16 -10.48 -2.07
C LEU A 178 -6.00 -11.14 -1.32
N THR A 179 -5.61 -10.61 -0.15
CA THR A 179 -4.52 -11.19 0.65
C THR A 179 -4.84 -12.63 1.02
N ARG A 180 -6.06 -12.92 1.49
CA ARG A 180 -6.47 -14.28 1.86
C ARG A 180 -6.52 -15.21 0.65
N HIS A 181 -7.04 -14.75 -0.48
CA HIS A 181 -7.02 -15.48 -1.75
C HIS A 181 -5.59 -15.85 -2.15
N THR A 182 -4.63 -14.92 -2.10
CA THR A 182 -3.23 -15.23 -2.47
C THR A 182 -2.56 -16.28 -1.58
N GLN A 183 -3.07 -16.53 -0.38
CA GLN A 183 -2.54 -17.54 0.53
C GLN A 183 -3.29 -18.87 0.48
N THR A 184 -4.58 -18.83 0.17
CA THR A 184 -5.47 -19.99 0.25
C THR A 184 -5.92 -20.49 -1.12
N GLU A 185 -5.67 -19.71 -2.17
CA GLU A 185 -6.14 -19.93 -3.54
C GLU A 185 -7.67 -20.07 -3.65
N SER A 186 -8.44 -19.60 -2.65
CA SER A 186 -9.91 -19.65 -2.67
C SER A 186 -10.47 -18.67 -3.71
N PHE A 187 -11.21 -19.18 -4.68
CA PHE A 187 -11.91 -18.35 -5.67
C PHE A 187 -13.07 -17.58 -5.05
N GLU A 188 -13.72 -18.11 -4.02
CA GLU A 188 -14.75 -17.40 -3.26
C GLU A 188 -14.18 -16.12 -2.65
N ASP A 189 -12.96 -16.16 -2.12
CA ASP A 189 -12.28 -14.98 -1.61
C ASP A 189 -11.96 -13.97 -2.72
N ALA A 190 -11.57 -14.44 -3.90
CA ALA A 190 -11.31 -13.56 -5.04
C ALA A 190 -12.60 -12.88 -5.53
N ASP A 191 -13.73 -13.61 -5.56
CA ASP A 191 -15.05 -13.09 -5.92
C ASP A 191 -15.52 -12.06 -4.89
N MET A 192 -15.46 -12.39 -3.60
CA MET A 192 -15.80 -11.46 -2.52
C MET A 192 -14.93 -10.20 -2.55
N GLY A 193 -13.62 -10.35 -2.76
CA GLY A 193 -12.71 -9.22 -2.89
C GLY A 193 -13.06 -8.31 -4.07
N THR A 194 -13.41 -8.92 -5.19
CA THR A 194 -13.81 -8.21 -6.42
C THR A 194 -15.10 -7.43 -6.20
N ASP A 195 -16.10 -8.05 -5.56
CA ASP A 195 -17.38 -7.42 -5.25
C ASP A 195 -17.21 -6.22 -4.32
N TYR A 196 -16.40 -6.35 -3.26
CA TYR A 196 -16.12 -5.24 -2.35
C TYR A 196 -15.40 -4.08 -3.04
N LEU A 197 -14.40 -4.35 -3.90
CA LEU A 197 -13.71 -3.28 -4.63
C LEU A 197 -14.59 -2.62 -5.70
N ARG A 198 -15.47 -3.37 -6.37
CA ARG A 198 -16.47 -2.81 -7.30
C ARG A 198 -17.46 -1.91 -6.56
N GLN A 199 -17.97 -2.34 -5.41
CA GLN A 199 -18.81 -1.50 -4.56
C GLN A 199 -18.05 -0.25 -4.07
N ALA A 200 -16.77 -0.39 -3.69
CA ALA A 200 -15.94 0.74 -3.32
C ALA A 200 -15.84 1.76 -4.48
N LEU A 201 -15.73 1.29 -5.72
CA LEU A 201 -15.66 2.15 -6.90
C LEU A 201 -16.95 2.94 -7.14
N VAL A 202 -18.12 2.34 -6.86
CA VAL A 202 -19.43 3.00 -6.94
C VAL A 202 -19.55 4.12 -5.89
N HIS A 203 -19.08 3.89 -4.67
CA HIS A 203 -19.17 4.86 -3.57
C HIS A 203 -18.03 5.89 -3.55
N CYS A 204 -16.93 5.64 -4.26
CA CYS A 204 -15.80 6.54 -4.32
C CYS A 204 -16.06 7.65 -5.36
N PRO A 205 -15.94 8.94 -5.01
CA PRO A 205 -16.09 10.03 -5.98
C PRO A 205 -15.13 9.89 -7.17
N GLU A 206 -15.55 10.28 -8.37
CA GLU A 206 -14.73 10.16 -9.61
C GLU A 206 -13.41 10.92 -9.51
N ASN A 207 -13.44 12.13 -8.96
CA ASN A 207 -12.27 12.98 -8.81
C ASN A 207 -11.47 12.70 -7.52
N ASN A 208 -11.74 11.59 -6.83
CA ASN A 208 -11.01 11.26 -5.61
C ASN A 208 -9.57 10.86 -5.96
N PRO A 209 -8.55 11.56 -5.43
CA PRO A 209 -7.15 11.26 -5.73
C PRO A 209 -6.73 9.85 -5.29
N ARG A 210 -7.45 9.20 -4.37
CA ARG A 210 -7.16 7.84 -3.90
C ARG A 210 -7.87 6.73 -4.68
N ARG A 211 -8.64 7.07 -5.72
CA ARG A 211 -9.35 6.08 -6.56
C ARG A 211 -8.40 5.07 -7.22
N HIS A 212 -7.13 5.45 -7.43
CA HIS A 212 -6.09 4.55 -7.94
C HIS A 212 -5.86 3.30 -7.07
N VAL A 213 -6.13 3.36 -5.76
CA VAL A 213 -5.98 2.19 -4.86
C VAL A 213 -6.99 1.10 -5.22
N ILE A 214 -8.22 1.50 -5.56
CA ILE A 214 -9.28 0.58 -5.97
C ILE A 214 -8.93 -0.07 -7.32
N PHE A 215 -8.45 0.72 -8.28
CA PHE A 215 -8.01 0.19 -9.58
C PHE A 215 -6.86 -0.79 -9.45
N LYS A 216 -5.87 -0.49 -8.59
CA LYS A 216 -4.77 -1.40 -8.30
C LYS A 216 -5.28 -2.72 -7.73
N GLY A 217 -6.12 -2.68 -6.69
CA GLY A 217 -6.67 -3.89 -6.07
C GLY A 217 -7.50 -4.74 -7.05
N LEU A 218 -8.32 -4.11 -7.90
CA LEU A 218 -9.08 -4.82 -8.93
C LEU A 218 -8.16 -5.46 -9.96
N GLY A 219 -7.17 -4.72 -10.46
CA GLY A 219 -6.16 -5.23 -11.37
C GLY A 219 -5.42 -6.45 -10.81
N GLU A 220 -5.00 -6.39 -9.55
CA GLU A 220 -4.32 -7.47 -8.84
C GLU A 220 -5.22 -8.70 -8.63
N LEU A 221 -6.49 -8.51 -8.25
CA LEU A 221 -7.46 -9.61 -8.10
C LEU A 221 -7.70 -10.34 -9.42
N TYR A 222 -7.98 -9.59 -10.50
CA TYR A 222 -8.19 -10.20 -11.82
C TYR A 222 -6.93 -10.90 -12.34
N ARG A 223 -5.74 -10.33 -12.08
CA ARG A 223 -4.48 -10.99 -12.42
C ARG A 223 -4.31 -12.30 -11.66
N SER A 224 -4.55 -12.29 -10.34
CA SER A 224 -4.46 -13.49 -9.50
C SER A 224 -5.45 -14.56 -9.93
N ARG A 225 -6.70 -14.17 -10.25
CA ARG A 225 -7.71 -15.09 -10.78
C ARG A 225 -7.30 -15.69 -12.12
N PHE A 226 -6.75 -14.88 -13.02
CA PHE A 226 -6.24 -15.37 -14.30
C PHE A 226 -5.11 -16.38 -14.08
N ASP A 227 -4.17 -16.11 -13.17
CA ASP A 227 -3.03 -17.00 -12.90
C ASP A 227 -3.47 -18.41 -12.46
N HIS A 228 -4.65 -18.55 -11.84
CA HIS A 228 -5.18 -19.85 -11.38
C HIS A 228 -6.24 -20.45 -12.32
N SER A 229 -6.97 -19.64 -13.08
CA SER A 229 -8.10 -20.10 -13.90
C SER A 229 -7.85 -20.09 -15.41
N SER A 230 -6.80 -19.38 -15.86
CA SER A 230 -6.47 -19.13 -17.27
C SER A 230 -7.63 -18.54 -18.09
N LYS A 231 -8.61 -17.90 -17.45
CA LYS A 231 -9.75 -17.26 -18.13
C LYS A 231 -9.33 -15.94 -18.76
N LEU A 232 -9.37 -15.86 -20.08
CA LEU A 232 -9.04 -14.65 -20.84
C LEU A 232 -9.81 -13.40 -20.38
N ASP A 233 -11.08 -13.55 -19.97
CA ASP A 233 -11.88 -12.42 -19.46
C ASP A 233 -11.27 -11.78 -18.20
N ASP A 234 -10.68 -12.59 -17.31
CA ASP A 234 -10.00 -12.09 -16.10
C ASP A 234 -8.69 -11.36 -16.50
N LEU A 235 -7.96 -11.86 -17.51
CA LEU A 235 -6.77 -11.18 -18.02
C LEU A 235 -7.11 -9.80 -18.63
N GLU A 236 -8.14 -9.75 -19.47
CA GLU A 236 -8.61 -8.50 -20.10
C GLU A 236 -9.09 -7.50 -19.05
N ALA A 237 -9.85 -7.96 -18.05
CA ALA A 237 -10.25 -7.12 -16.93
C ALA A 237 -9.04 -6.56 -16.16
N SER A 238 -8.02 -7.39 -15.90
CA SER A 238 -6.79 -6.93 -15.26
C SER A 238 -6.10 -5.82 -16.06
N ILE A 239 -5.98 -5.98 -17.37
CA ILE A 239 -5.39 -4.97 -18.27
C ILE A 239 -6.15 -3.65 -18.18
N VAL A 240 -7.48 -3.69 -18.25
CA VAL A 240 -8.33 -2.49 -18.16
C VAL A 240 -8.07 -1.72 -16.87
N TYR A 241 -8.04 -2.40 -15.72
CA TYR A 241 -7.82 -1.74 -14.44
C TYR A 241 -6.38 -1.22 -14.26
N HIS A 242 -5.37 -1.91 -14.79
CA HIS A 242 -3.99 -1.39 -14.81
C HIS A 242 -3.85 -0.16 -15.71
N GLN A 243 -4.54 -0.11 -16.86
CA GLN A 243 -4.59 1.09 -17.68
C GLN A 243 -5.26 2.27 -16.97
N MET A 244 -6.35 2.02 -16.24
CA MET A 244 -7.02 3.06 -15.43
C MET A 244 -6.09 3.56 -14.31
N LEU A 245 -5.38 2.65 -13.64
CA LEU A 245 -4.35 2.98 -12.65
C LEU A 245 -3.27 3.86 -13.28
N LEU A 246 -2.76 3.49 -14.46
CA LEU A 246 -1.71 4.24 -15.15
C LEU A 246 -2.13 5.68 -15.47
N LYS A 247 -3.40 5.92 -15.81
CA LYS A 247 -3.92 7.28 -16.05
C LYS A 247 -3.95 8.15 -14.79
N CYS A 248 -4.01 7.54 -13.60
CA CYS A 248 -4.10 8.24 -12.33
C CYS A 248 -2.72 8.53 -11.69
N LEU A 249 -1.68 7.80 -12.11
CA LEU A 249 -0.36 7.88 -11.47
C LEU A 249 0.49 9.02 -12.04
N PRO A 250 1.20 9.80 -11.19
CA PRO A 250 2.09 10.87 -11.64
C PRO A 250 3.19 10.35 -12.58
N ASP A 251 3.52 11.12 -13.61
CA ASP A 251 4.41 10.70 -14.70
C ASP A 251 5.82 10.29 -14.26
N GLN A 252 6.33 10.89 -13.17
CA GLN A 252 7.68 10.64 -12.66
C GLN A 252 7.69 9.81 -11.38
N SER A 253 6.63 9.01 -11.12
CA SER A 253 6.52 8.20 -9.91
C SER A 253 7.04 6.77 -10.10
N VAL A 254 7.69 6.22 -9.06
CA VAL A 254 8.09 4.80 -9.00
C VAL A 254 6.86 3.89 -9.17
N SER A 255 5.72 4.25 -8.58
CA SER A 255 4.45 3.54 -8.72
C SER A 255 4.00 3.43 -10.18
N ARG A 256 4.24 4.47 -10.99
CA ARG A 256 3.98 4.41 -12.44
C ARG A 256 4.93 3.44 -13.14
N GLY A 257 6.21 3.44 -12.77
CA GLY A 257 7.19 2.48 -13.28
C GLY A 257 6.76 1.03 -13.02
N LEU A 258 6.32 0.73 -11.80
CA LEU A 258 5.79 -0.60 -11.44
C LEU A 258 4.54 -0.96 -12.26
N CYS A 259 3.57 -0.05 -12.34
CA CYS A 259 2.35 -0.27 -13.11
C CYS A 259 2.63 -0.49 -14.62
N LEU A 260 3.61 0.21 -15.19
CA LEU A 260 4.06 0.00 -16.57
C LEU A 260 4.67 -1.40 -16.75
N SER A 261 5.53 -1.85 -15.83
CA SER A 261 6.08 -3.21 -15.84
C SER A 261 4.97 -4.26 -15.76
N ASP A 262 3.98 -4.07 -14.88
CA ASP A 262 2.83 -4.96 -14.76
C ASP A 262 1.98 -4.97 -16.04
N CYS A 263 1.74 -3.81 -16.67
CA CYS A 263 1.08 -3.74 -17.97
C CYS A 263 1.85 -4.54 -19.04
N GLY A 264 3.17 -4.38 -19.11
CA GLY A 264 4.02 -5.12 -20.05
C GLY A 264 3.85 -6.63 -19.89
N LYS A 265 3.87 -7.13 -18.64
CA LYS A 265 3.62 -8.55 -18.33
C LYS A 265 2.24 -9.03 -18.74
N LEU A 266 1.20 -8.24 -18.46
CA LEU A 266 -0.18 -8.60 -18.78
C LEU A 266 -0.41 -8.68 -20.30
N TYR A 267 0.09 -7.71 -21.06
CA TYR A 267 0.00 -7.72 -22.51
C TYR A 267 0.80 -8.87 -23.14
N TYR A 268 1.97 -9.17 -22.59
CA TYR A 268 2.76 -10.30 -23.03
C TYR A 268 2.02 -11.63 -22.81
N ARG A 269 1.46 -11.86 -21.62
CA ARG A 269 0.63 -13.04 -21.33
C ARG A 269 -0.56 -13.13 -22.29
N ARG A 270 -1.23 -12.01 -22.56
CA ARG A 270 -2.35 -11.94 -23.49
C ARG A 270 -1.97 -12.38 -24.90
N SER A 271 -0.80 -11.94 -25.38
CA SER A 271 -0.27 -12.33 -26.69
C SER A 271 -0.03 -13.85 -26.77
N LYS A 272 0.56 -14.43 -25.71
CA LYS A 272 0.78 -15.88 -25.60
C LYS A 272 -0.51 -16.69 -25.67
N GLU A 273 -1.54 -16.28 -24.92
CA GLU A 273 -2.83 -16.99 -24.89
C GLU A 273 -3.60 -16.91 -26.22
N LEU A 274 -3.41 -15.85 -27.01
CA LEU A 274 -4.12 -15.65 -28.28
C LEU A 274 -3.45 -16.34 -29.50
N GLN A 275 -2.34 -17.07 -29.32
CA GLN A 275 -1.62 -17.91 -30.30
C GLN A 275 -1.69 -17.48 -31.79
N GLY A 276 -1.50 -16.19 -32.09
CA GLY A 276 -1.61 -15.70 -33.47
C GLY A 276 -1.59 -14.19 -33.68
N ALA A 277 -1.61 -13.38 -32.62
CA ALA A 277 -1.31 -11.96 -32.75
C ALA A 277 0.21 -11.77 -32.83
N PRO A 278 0.76 -11.09 -33.86
CA PRO A 278 2.17 -10.73 -33.84
C PRO A 278 2.44 -9.89 -32.59
N TYR A 279 3.44 -10.31 -31.81
CA TYR A 279 3.94 -9.56 -30.67
C TYR A 279 4.16 -8.10 -31.08
N SER A 280 3.52 -7.17 -30.39
CA SER A 280 3.60 -5.77 -30.74
C SER A 280 4.78 -5.13 -30.03
N MET A 281 5.55 -4.29 -30.74
CA MET A 281 6.52 -3.39 -30.09
C MET A 281 5.90 -2.55 -28.96
N ALA A 282 4.57 -2.39 -28.95
CA ALA A 282 3.85 -1.75 -27.85
C ALA A 282 4.02 -2.48 -26.50
N GLU A 283 4.14 -3.81 -26.48
CA GLU A 283 4.37 -4.59 -25.25
C GLU A 283 5.75 -4.30 -24.66
N ALA A 284 6.80 -4.39 -25.49
CA ALA A 284 8.18 -4.06 -25.11
C ALA A 284 8.34 -2.58 -24.71
N SER A 285 7.55 -1.68 -25.31
CA SER A 285 7.55 -0.25 -24.98
C SER A 285 7.18 0.04 -23.52
N TYR A 286 6.36 -0.80 -22.88
CA TYR A 286 6.01 -0.63 -21.47
C TYR A 286 7.24 -0.76 -20.55
N PHE A 287 8.10 -1.74 -20.79
CA PHE A 287 9.32 -1.94 -20.00
C PHE A 287 10.34 -0.83 -20.25
N ALA A 288 10.53 -0.42 -21.51
CA ALA A 288 11.40 0.69 -21.87
C ALA A 288 10.99 2.00 -21.16
N ARG A 289 9.69 2.23 -20.95
CA ARG A 289 9.15 3.37 -20.20
C ARG A 289 9.20 3.18 -18.68
N ALA A 290 9.10 1.94 -18.19
CA ALA A 290 9.12 1.61 -16.76
C ALA A 290 10.50 1.82 -16.14
N ILE A 291 11.54 1.29 -16.77
CA ILE A 291 12.88 1.17 -16.19
C ILE A 291 13.51 2.50 -15.76
N PRO A 292 13.38 3.61 -16.52
CA PRO A 292 13.90 4.92 -16.07
C PRO A 292 13.25 5.41 -14.78
N LEU A 293 11.97 5.08 -14.55
CA LEU A 293 11.22 5.47 -13.36
C LEU A 293 11.57 4.63 -12.12
N LEU A 294 12.28 3.52 -12.31
CA LEU A 294 12.68 2.59 -11.25
C LEU A 294 14.14 2.82 -10.80
N ASN A 295 14.81 3.88 -11.28
CA ASN A 295 16.22 4.18 -11.03
C ASN A 295 16.64 4.20 -9.55
N ALA A 296 15.74 4.61 -8.65
CA ALA A 296 15.99 4.62 -7.22
C ALA A 296 16.06 3.20 -6.59
N SER A 297 15.66 2.16 -7.33
CA SER A 297 15.68 0.77 -6.90
C SER A 297 16.30 -0.13 -7.98
N PRO A 298 17.63 -0.34 -7.93
CA PRO A 298 18.31 -1.22 -8.88
C PRO A 298 17.73 -2.62 -8.96
N ARG A 299 17.18 -3.13 -7.84
CA ARG A 299 16.48 -4.41 -7.79
C ARG A 299 15.24 -4.43 -8.70
N LEU A 300 14.40 -3.39 -8.63
CA LEU A 300 13.18 -3.32 -9.45
C LEU A 300 13.53 -3.11 -10.93
N GLN A 301 14.60 -2.37 -11.23
CA GLN A 301 15.13 -2.27 -12.59
C GLN A 301 15.56 -3.63 -13.12
N MET A 302 16.32 -4.42 -12.33
CA MET A 302 16.76 -5.75 -12.77
C MET A 302 15.61 -6.69 -13.09
N VAL A 303 14.59 -6.76 -12.24
CA VAL A 303 13.38 -7.58 -12.51
C VAL A 303 12.71 -7.12 -13.80
N SER A 304 12.58 -5.81 -14.01
CA SER A 304 11.98 -5.26 -15.23
C SER A 304 12.82 -5.53 -16.48
N TYR A 305 14.15 -5.54 -16.37
CA TYR A 305 15.06 -5.88 -17.46
C TYR A 305 15.00 -7.36 -17.83
N ASP A 306 14.99 -8.26 -16.84
CA ASP A 306 14.90 -9.71 -17.05
C ASP A 306 13.63 -10.10 -17.81
N GLU A 307 12.50 -9.52 -17.40
CA GLU A 307 11.22 -9.71 -18.08
C GLU A 307 11.21 -9.09 -19.47
N TRP A 308 11.83 -7.92 -19.65
CA TRP A 308 11.92 -7.28 -20.95
C TRP A 308 12.76 -8.08 -21.94
N THR A 309 13.90 -8.64 -21.51
CA THR A 309 14.79 -9.41 -22.38
C THR A 309 14.18 -10.75 -22.78
N GLU A 310 13.42 -11.41 -21.91
CA GLU A 310 12.64 -12.62 -22.25
C GLU A 310 11.67 -12.33 -23.41
N ILE A 311 10.94 -11.21 -23.33
CA ILE A 311 9.98 -10.80 -24.37
C ILE A 311 10.71 -10.49 -25.69
N LEU A 312 11.80 -9.73 -25.65
CA LEU A 312 12.56 -9.37 -26.85
C LEU A 312 13.17 -10.61 -27.52
N PHE A 313 13.61 -11.60 -26.73
CA PHE A 313 14.14 -12.85 -27.23
C PHE A 313 13.08 -13.64 -28.00
N GLU A 314 11.86 -13.75 -27.46
CA GLU A 314 10.75 -14.41 -28.15
C GLU A 314 10.26 -13.66 -29.38
N MET A 315 10.40 -12.32 -29.41
CA MET A 315 10.15 -11.49 -30.59
C MET A 315 11.21 -11.66 -31.70
N ASN A 316 12.29 -12.41 -31.44
CA ASN A 316 13.45 -12.56 -32.32
C ASN A 316 14.06 -11.20 -32.74
N ASP A 317 13.97 -10.21 -31.86
CA ASP A 317 14.56 -8.88 -32.03
C ASP A 317 16.08 -8.97 -31.74
N SER A 318 16.85 -8.07 -32.34
CA SER A 318 18.29 -7.88 -32.06
C SER A 318 18.56 -7.00 -30.83
N ALA A 319 17.54 -6.29 -30.33
CA ALA A 319 17.58 -5.48 -29.11
C ALA A 319 17.80 -6.20 -27.75
N PRO A 320 17.63 -7.55 -27.58
CA PRO A 320 17.85 -8.21 -26.28
C PRO A 320 19.26 -7.99 -25.74
N LEU A 321 20.28 -7.99 -26.61
CA LEU A 321 21.67 -7.81 -26.18
C LEU A 321 21.91 -6.43 -25.59
N GLU A 322 21.34 -5.38 -26.18
CA GLU A 322 21.44 -4.02 -25.64
C GLU A 322 20.72 -3.89 -24.31
N ALA A 323 19.52 -4.46 -24.19
CA ALA A 323 18.76 -4.48 -22.93
C ALA A 323 19.50 -5.27 -21.83
N PHE A 324 20.09 -6.43 -22.17
CA PHE A 324 20.95 -7.21 -21.26
C PHE A 324 22.19 -6.43 -20.83
N ASP A 325 22.86 -5.74 -21.75
CA ASP A 325 24.04 -4.92 -21.44
C ASP A 325 23.70 -3.77 -20.50
N GLN A 326 22.53 -3.14 -20.66
CA GLN A 326 22.05 -2.11 -19.73
C GLN A 326 21.70 -2.69 -18.36
N ALA A 327 21.09 -3.88 -18.32
CA ALA A 327 20.85 -4.60 -17.06
C ALA A 327 22.16 -4.89 -16.31
N MET A 328 23.19 -5.34 -17.02
CA MET A 328 24.52 -5.62 -16.46
C MET A 328 25.20 -4.35 -15.91
N LYS A 329 25.02 -3.20 -16.57
CA LYS A 329 25.48 -1.90 -16.04
C LYS A 329 24.79 -1.55 -14.73
N VAL A 330 23.48 -1.79 -14.61
CA VAL A 330 22.73 -1.55 -13.35
C VAL A 330 23.25 -2.46 -12.24
N VAL A 331 23.48 -3.75 -12.51
CA VAL A 331 24.07 -4.69 -11.55
C VAL A 331 25.45 -4.20 -11.09
N GLN A 332 26.29 -3.79 -12.03
CA GLN A 332 27.63 -3.30 -11.73
C GLN A 332 27.59 -2.05 -10.85
N GLN A 333 26.74 -1.07 -11.18
CA GLN A 333 26.55 0.15 -10.40
C GLN A 333 26.02 -0.17 -8.99
N ALA A 334 24.98 -0.99 -8.89
CA ALA A 334 24.35 -1.38 -7.62
C ALA A 334 25.31 -2.17 -6.71
N ALA A 335 26.06 -3.12 -7.25
CA ALA A 335 27.06 -3.89 -6.50
C ALA A 335 28.27 -3.03 -6.08
N SER A 336 28.47 -1.88 -6.73
CA SER A 336 29.57 -0.97 -6.40
C SER A 336 29.22 0.06 -5.32
N LEU A 337 27.93 0.35 -5.11
CA LEU A 337 27.44 1.32 -4.14
C LEU A 337 27.76 0.89 -2.71
N GLY A 338 28.48 1.75 -1.97
CA GLY A 338 28.75 1.57 -0.53
C GLY A 338 29.67 0.40 -0.16
N CYS A 339 30.20 -0.35 -1.13
CA CYS A 339 31.07 -1.50 -0.88
C CYS A 339 32.55 -1.08 -0.89
N VAL A 340 33.24 -1.25 0.24
CA VAL A 340 34.67 -0.94 0.40
C VAL A 340 35.53 -2.20 0.29
N THR A 341 34.93 -3.40 0.36
CA THR A 341 35.63 -4.68 0.27
C THR A 341 35.04 -5.61 -0.80
N VAL A 342 35.86 -6.53 -1.30
CA VAL A 342 35.45 -7.56 -2.27
C VAL A 342 34.33 -8.45 -1.71
N GLN A 343 34.35 -8.73 -0.41
CA GLN A 343 33.34 -9.57 0.25
C GLN A 343 31.98 -8.88 0.36
N GLN A 344 31.95 -7.56 0.60
CA GLN A 344 30.72 -6.76 0.56
C GLN A 344 30.14 -6.71 -0.85
N ARG A 345 30.97 -6.42 -1.85
CA ARG A 345 30.55 -6.39 -3.26
C ARG A 345 30.01 -7.75 -3.71
N ARG A 346 30.70 -8.86 -3.40
CA ARG A 346 30.26 -10.22 -3.73
C ARG A 346 28.93 -10.58 -3.07
N SER A 347 28.71 -10.16 -1.82
CA SER A 347 27.45 -10.40 -1.10
C SER A 347 26.30 -9.60 -1.71
N MET A 348 26.54 -8.33 -2.07
CA MET A 348 25.56 -7.49 -2.75
C MET A 348 25.19 -8.03 -4.14
N THR A 349 26.18 -8.45 -4.93
CA THR A 349 25.94 -9.08 -6.23
C THR A 349 25.11 -10.36 -6.11
N ARG A 350 25.37 -11.21 -5.09
CA ARG A 350 24.55 -12.41 -4.85
C ARG A 350 23.11 -12.06 -4.47
N LEU A 351 22.90 -11.05 -3.61
CA LEU A 351 21.55 -10.59 -3.24
C LEU A 351 20.76 -10.04 -4.43
N LEU A 352 21.45 -9.43 -5.40
CA LEU A 352 20.85 -8.89 -6.61
C LEU A 352 20.51 -9.98 -7.63
N ILE A 353 21.36 -11.01 -7.77
CA ILE A 353 21.21 -12.09 -8.77
C ILE A 353 20.32 -13.23 -8.27
N ASP A 354 20.43 -13.63 -7.01
CA ASP A 354 19.74 -14.80 -6.45
C ASP A 354 19.25 -14.50 -5.02
N PRO A 355 18.12 -13.79 -4.88
CA PRO A 355 17.64 -13.38 -3.58
C PRO A 355 17.19 -14.61 -2.76
N PRO A 356 17.47 -14.66 -1.45
CA PRO A 356 17.20 -15.83 -0.59
C PRO A 356 15.70 -16.16 -0.40
N TRP A 357 14.78 -15.45 -1.05
CA TRP A 357 13.32 -15.63 -1.01
C TRP A 357 12.72 -16.05 -2.36
N ARG A 358 13.49 -16.71 -3.24
CA ARG A 358 12.93 -17.48 -4.39
C ARG A 358 12.08 -18.65 -3.87
N LEU A 359 10.88 -18.34 -3.42
CA LEU A 359 9.70 -19.21 -3.29
C LEU A 359 8.59 -18.51 -4.11
N PRO A 360 7.60 -19.28 -4.63
CA PRO A 360 6.73 -18.84 -5.72
C PRO A 360 6.03 -17.53 -5.37
N GLN A 361 5.94 -16.66 -6.39
CA GLN A 361 5.35 -15.32 -6.40
C GLN A 361 4.36 -15.03 -5.25
N GLN A 362 4.87 -14.64 -4.08
CA GLN A 362 4.07 -13.85 -3.16
C GLN A 362 4.16 -12.42 -3.65
N SER A 363 3.04 -11.96 -4.21
CA SER A 363 2.77 -10.58 -4.61
C SER A 363 3.32 -9.58 -3.60
N SER A 364 4.54 -9.11 -3.82
CA SER A 364 5.21 -8.11 -2.97
C SER A 364 4.65 -6.69 -3.17
N LEU A 365 3.57 -6.55 -3.94
CA LEU A 365 2.93 -5.27 -4.26
C LEU A 365 1.87 -4.83 -3.25
N VAL A 366 1.42 -5.69 -2.32
CA VAL A 366 0.55 -5.24 -1.21
C VAL A 366 1.27 -4.21 -0.32
N ASN A 367 2.60 -4.17 -0.35
CA ASN A 367 3.44 -3.22 0.39
C ASN A 367 3.26 -1.74 -0.01
N ILE A 368 2.69 -1.44 -1.18
CA ILE A 368 2.44 -0.04 -1.62
C ILE A 368 0.96 0.34 -1.44
N VAL A 369 0.13 -0.55 -0.91
CA VAL A 369 -1.29 -0.25 -0.67
C VAL A 369 -1.49 0.50 0.67
N TRP A 370 -0.48 0.44 1.55
CA TRP A 370 -0.51 1.01 2.90
C TRP A 370 0.38 2.25 3.09
N HIS A 371 0.94 2.77 1.99
CA HIS A 371 1.76 3.98 1.92
C HIS A 371 1.21 4.90 0.82
#